data_AF-A0A0S7BY25-F1
#
_entry.id   AF-A0A0S7BY25-F1
#
_cell.length_a   1.000
_cell.length_b   1.000
_cell.length_c   1.000
_cell.angle_alpha   90.00
_cell.angle_beta   90.00
_cell.angle_gamma   90.00
#
_symmetry.space_group_name_H-M   'P 1'
#
loop_
_entity.id
_entity.type
_entity.pdbx_description
1 polymer ?
#
loop_
_entity_poly.entity_id
_entity_poly.type
_entity_poly.pdbx_seq_one_letter_code
_entity_poly.pdbx_strand_id
1 'polypeptide(L)' 'MQALDDVCCYSMQDYLKEILNRVSFDKELFLKELKKHRRWLTPEECEMLDAWVLENHSEIIGDRTNHPVAG' A
#
# COMPACT_ATOMS: atom_id res chain seq x y z
N MET A 1 9.30 27.85 -2.18
CA MET A 1 9.98 27.16 -1.06
C MET A 1 9.09 25.98 -0.66
N GLN A 2 9.14 24.89 -1.42
CA GLN A 2 8.38 23.66 -1.16
C GLN A 2 9.40 22.55 -0.91
N ALA A 3 10.06 22.64 0.24
CA ALA A 3 10.98 21.64 0.76
C ALA A 3 11.37 22.07 2.18
N LEU A 4 10.43 21.99 3.12
CA LEU A 4 10.68 22.12 4.57
C LEU A 4 9.39 21.87 5.38
N ASP A 5 8.77 20.71 5.16
CA ASP A 5 8.09 20.01 6.26
C ASP A 5 8.92 18.76 6.59
N ASP A 6 10.21 19.00 6.82
CA ASP A 6 11.21 17.98 7.12
C ASP A 6 11.73 18.26 8.54
N VAL A 7 10.98 17.78 9.54
CA VAL A 7 11.52 17.26 10.81
C VAL A 7 10.51 16.27 11.44
N CYS A 8 10.66 15.02 11.01
CA CYS A 8 10.60 13.78 11.79
C CYS A 8 9.32 13.37 12.55
N CYS A 9 8.22 13.16 11.84
CA CYS A 9 7.40 11.96 12.11
C CYS A 9 7.11 11.19 10.83
N TYR A 10 8.13 11.07 9.96
CA TYR A 10 8.06 10.16 8.82
C TYR A 10 7.90 8.75 9.36
N SER A 11 6.65 8.32 9.40
CA SER A 11 6.25 7.06 10.02
C SER A 11 6.58 5.94 9.06
N MET A 12 6.79 4.74 9.60
CA MET A 12 7.03 3.54 8.79
C MET A 12 5.99 3.46 7.65
N GLN A 13 4.73 3.77 7.92
CA GLN A 13 3.67 3.80 6.91
C GLN A 13 3.93 4.75 5.71
N ASP A 14 4.49 5.94 5.91
CA ASP A 14 4.78 6.87 4.80
C ASP A 14 5.92 6.37 3.93
N TYR A 15 6.94 5.76 4.54
CA TYR A 15 8.00 5.04 3.82
C TYR A 15 7.44 3.93 2.94
N LEU A 16 6.50 3.16 3.49
CA LEU A 16 5.87 2.06 2.79
C LEU A 16 5.00 2.54 1.63
N LYS A 17 4.22 3.61 1.82
CA LYS A 17 3.42 4.21 0.76
C LYS A 17 4.30 4.69 -0.39
N GLU A 18 5.44 5.32 -0.11
CA GLU A 18 6.36 5.75 -1.16
C GLU A 18 6.96 4.56 -1.93
N ILE A 19 7.41 3.51 -1.23
CA ILE A 19 7.92 2.30 -1.87
C ILE A 19 6.85 1.65 -2.73
N LEU A 20 5.64 1.44 -2.19
CA LEU A 20 4.51 0.86 -2.88
C LEU A 20 4.15 1.68 -4.13
N ASN A 21 4.16 3.00 -4.03
CA ASN A 21 3.91 3.88 -5.16
C ASN A 21 5.00 3.74 -6.24
N ARG A 22 6.28 3.64 -5.85
CA ARG A 22 7.38 3.40 -6.79
C ARG A 22 7.29 2.05 -7.49
N VAL A 23 6.76 1.01 -6.86
CA VAL A 23 6.58 -0.33 -7.46
C VAL A 23 5.18 -0.56 -8.05
N SER A 24 4.30 0.45 -8.02
CA SER A 24 2.90 0.33 -8.46
C SER A 24 2.73 0.06 -9.95
N PHE A 25 3.76 0.31 -10.76
CA PHE A 25 3.77 -0.02 -12.18
C PHE A 25 3.81 -1.54 -12.46
N ASP A 26 4.28 -2.34 -11.49
CA ASP A 26 4.38 -3.79 -11.61
C ASP A 26 3.55 -4.46 -10.52
N LYS A 27 2.38 -4.96 -10.91
CA LYS A 27 1.43 -5.58 -9.99
C LYS A 27 2.04 -6.75 -9.20
N GLU A 28 2.92 -7.54 -9.81
CA GLU A 28 3.51 -8.68 -9.12
C GLU A 28 4.52 -8.21 -8.06
N LEU A 29 5.33 -7.20 -8.40
CA LEU A 29 6.27 -6.57 -7.47
C LEU A 29 5.54 -5.83 -6.34
N PHE A 30 4.47 -5.11 -6.66
CA PHE A 30 3.61 -4.42 -5.70
C PHE A 30 3.04 -5.39 -4.66
N LEU A 31 2.48 -6.52 -5.10
CA LEU A 31 1.94 -7.53 -4.19
C LEU A 31 3.04 -8.21 -3.35
N LYS A 32 4.23 -8.42 -3.92
CA LYS A 32 5.39 -8.98 -3.20
C LYS A 32 5.86 -8.04 -2.09
N GLU A 33 6.02 -6.76 -2.41
CA GLU A 33 6.44 -5.75 -1.44
C GLU A 33 5.33 -5.49 -0.41
N LEU A 34 4.06 -5.37 -0.81
CA LEU A 34 2.93 -5.22 0.13
C LEU A 34 2.89 -6.36 1.16
N LYS A 35 3.02 -7.61 0.71
CA LYS A 35 3.06 -8.78 1.61
C LYS A 35 4.27 -8.75 2.53
N LYS A 36 5.43 -8.33 2.03
CA LYS A 36 6.66 -8.20 2.80
C LYS A 36 6.49 -7.15 3.89
N HIS A 37 5.94 -5.99 3.56
CA HIS A 37 5.74 -4.87 4.47
C HIS A 37 4.67 -5.12 5.53
N ARG A 38 3.60 -5.84 5.19
CA ARG A 38 2.59 -6.32 6.15
C ARG A 38 3.19 -7.17 7.29
N ARG A 39 4.36 -7.78 7.08
CA ARG A 39 5.07 -8.54 8.13
C ARG A 39 5.76 -7.65 9.16
N TRP A 40 6.07 -6.40 8.80
CA TRP A 40 6.77 -5.43 9.65
C TRP A 40 5.84 -4.48 10.38
N LEU A 41 4.57 -4.43 9.96
CA LEU A 41 3.54 -3.58 10.55
C LEU A 41 2.77 -4.31 11.64
N THR A 42 2.26 -3.55 12.60
CA THR A 42 1.27 -4.06 13.56
C THR A 42 -0.06 -4.33 12.84
N PRO A 43 -0.96 -5.16 13.40
CA PRO A 43 -2.26 -5.42 12.78
C PRO A 43 -3.07 -4.14 12.52
N GLU A 44 -3.03 -3.17 13.43
CA GLU A 44 -3.73 -1.89 13.30
C GLU A 44 -3.19 -1.07 12.11
N GLU A 45 -1.86 -1.00 11.96
CA GLU A 45 -1.23 -0.35 10.81
C GLU A 45 -1.45 -1.12 9.50
N CYS A 46 -1.56 -2.46 9.55
CA CYS A 46 -1.95 -3.25 8.39
C CYS A 46 -3.33 -2.87 7.91
N GLU A 47 -4.30 -2.69 8.82
CA GLU A 47 -5.67 -2.30 8.46
C GLU A 47 -5.69 -0.91 7.80
N MET A 48 -4.93 0.05 8.35
CA MET A 48 -4.78 1.38 7.74
C MET A 48 -4.12 1.31 6.36
N LEU A 49 -3.09 0.46 6.20
CA LEU A 49 -2.41 0.28 4.91
C LEU A 49 -3.32 -0.42 3.88
N ASP A 50 -4.07 -1.45 4.28
CA ASP A 50 -5.05 -2.14 3.40
C ASP A 50 -6.13 -1.16 2.93
N ALA A 51 -6.65 -0.30 3.82
CA ALA A 51 -7.61 0.74 3.44
C ALA A 51 -7.01 1.74 2.43
N TRP A 52 -5.78 2.19 2.66
CA TRP A 52 -5.09 3.11 1.75
C TRP A 52 -4.83 2.48 0.38
N VAL A 53 -4.37 1.22 0.35
CA VAL A 53 -4.15 0.45 -0.88
C VAL A 53 -5.46 0.22 -1.63
N LEU A 54 -6.56 -0.06 -0.93
CA LEU A 54 -7.87 -0.20 -1.56
C LEU A 54 -8.33 1.12 -2.19
N GLU A 55 -8.09 2.26 -1.54
CA GLU A 55 -8.47 3.58 -2.07
C GLU A 55 -7.59 4.02 -3.25
N ASN A 56 -6.26 3.83 -3.16
CA ASN A 56 -5.28 4.39 -4.11
C ASN A 56 -4.85 3.40 -5.20
N HIS A 57 -4.98 2.10 -4.94
CA HIS A 57 -4.51 1.01 -5.81
C HIS A 57 -5.58 -0.08 -5.99
N SER A 58 -6.86 0.27 -5.91
CA SER A 58 -7.99 -0.64 -6.17
C SER A 58 -7.88 -1.36 -7.51
N GLU A 59 -7.32 -0.73 -8.53
CA GLU A 59 -7.07 -1.34 -9.84
C GLU A 59 -6.06 -2.50 -9.80
N ILE A 60 -5.07 -2.40 -8.91
CA ILE A 60 -3.99 -3.41 -8.74
C ILE A 60 -4.52 -4.60 -7.94
N ILE A 61 -5.34 -4.35 -6.92
CA ILE A 61 -5.90 -5.40 -6.05
C ILE A 61 -7.18 -6.03 -6.64
N GLY A 62 -8.03 -5.22 -7.27
CA GLY A 62 -9.34 -5.60 -7.80
C GLY A 62 -9.31 -6.67 -8.90
N ASP A 63 -8.15 -6.88 -9.53
CA ASP A 63 -7.99 -7.95 -10.52
C ASP A 63 -8.02 -9.37 -9.88
N ARG A 64 -7.87 -9.50 -8.56
CA ARG A 64 -8.05 -10.80 -7.86
C ARG A 64 -9.49 -11.08 -7.39
N THR A 65 -10.40 -10.12 -7.52
CA THR A 65 -11.79 -10.24 -7.06
C THR A 65 -12.79 -10.30 -8.22
N ASN A 66 -12.38 -10.82 -9.38
CA ASN A 66 -13.33 -11.46 -10.30
C ASN A 66 -13.58 -12.90 -9.84
N HIS A 67 -14.12 -13.08 -8.63
CA HIS A 67 -15.00 -14.22 -8.39
C HIS A 67 -16.40 -13.68 -8.71
N PRO A 68 -17.07 -14.15 -9.77
CA PRO A 68 -18.48 -13.84 -9.95
C PRO A 68 -19.21 -14.40 -8.72
N VAL A 69 -19.61 -13.53 -7.81
CA VAL A 69 -20.69 -13.89 -6.88
C VAL A 69 -21.93 -13.96 -7.75
N ALA A 70 -22.30 -15.19 -8.09
CA ALA A 70 -23.52 -15.46 -8.83
C ALA A 70 -24.71 -14.81 -8.12
N GLY A 71 -25.44 -13.97 -8.86
CA GLY A 71 -26.66 -13.32 -8.43
C GLY A 71 -27.33 -12.64 -9.62
#